data_AF-A0AAW2RCU6-F1
#
_entry.id   AF-A0AAW2RCU6-F1
#
_cell.length_a   1.000
_cell.length_b   1.000
_cell.length_c   1.000
_cell.angle_alpha   90.00
_cell.angle_beta   90.00
_cell.angle_gamma   90.00
#
_symmetry.space_group_name_H-M   'P 1'
#
loop_
_entity.id
_entity.type
_entity.pdbx_description
1 polymer ?
#
loop_
_entity_poly.entity_id
_entity_poly.type
_entity_poly.pdbx_seq_one_letter_code
_entity_poly.pdbx_strand_id
1 'polypeptide(L)'
;MGWPFLGETIAYLKPYPATTIGKFMEQHISRYGKIYKSHLFGEPTIVSADAGLNRFILQNEGRLFECSYPRSIGGILGKWSMLVLVGEMHRDMRIISLNFLSNARLKTHLLREVEKHTLLVLSSWTDNSVVCAQDEAKKVEKSTQPTIVA
;
A
#
# COMPACT_ATOMS: atom_id res chain seq x y z
N MET A 1 -11.44 4.49 -24.93
CA MET A 1 -11.14 3.34 -25.81
C MET A 1 -9.64 3.33 -25.99
N GLY A 2 -8.94 2.57 -25.14
CA GLY A 2 -7.49 2.55 -25.04
C GLY A 2 -6.81 1.65 -26.08
N TRP A 3 -5.50 1.45 -25.93
CA TRP A 3 -4.70 0.60 -26.80
C TRP A 3 -5.11 -0.88 -26.68
N PRO A 4 -5.03 -1.69 -27.75
CA PRO A 4 -5.20 -3.13 -27.62
C PRO A 4 -4.19 -3.70 -26.61
N PHE A 5 -4.63 -4.58 -25.71
CA PHE A 5 -3.89 -5.20 -24.59
C PHE A 5 -3.42 -4.28 -23.45
N LEU A 6 -2.82 -3.12 -23.75
CA LEU A 6 -2.32 -2.20 -22.71
C LEU A 6 -3.43 -1.31 -22.14
N GLY A 7 -4.51 -1.12 -22.89
CA GLY A 7 -5.64 -0.28 -22.52
C GLY A 7 -5.19 1.14 -22.22
N GLU A 8 -5.47 1.59 -20.99
CA GLU A 8 -5.13 2.92 -20.47
C GLU A 8 -4.06 2.85 -19.36
N THR A 9 -3.45 1.67 -19.15
CA THR A 9 -2.53 1.40 -18.03
C THR A 9 -1.34 2.35 -17.98
N ILE A 10 -0.71 2.67 -19.12
CA ILE A 10 0.45 3.58 -19.18
C ILE A 10 0.05 4.99 -18.75
N ALA A 11 -1.12 5.45 -19.21
CA ALA A 11 -1.63 6.77 -18.87
C ALA A 11 -2.05 6.83 -17.38
N TYR A 12 -2.60 5.74 -16.86
CA TYR A 12 -2.95 5.57 -15.45
C TYR A 12 -1.71 5.61 -14.53
N LEU A 13 -0.60 4.96 -14.93
CA LEU A 13 0.64 4.91 -14.15
C LEU A 13 1.58 6.11 -14.37
N LYS A 14 1.19 7.08 -15.20
CA LYS A 14 2.02 8.25 -15.48
C LYS A 14 2.29 9.02 -14.19
N PRO A 15 3.54 9.37 -13.85
CA PRO A 15 3.85 10.09 -12.61
C PRO A 15 3.10 11.41 -12.48
N TYR A 16 2.64 11.69 -11.26
CA TYR A 16 1.97 12.94 -10.89
C TYR A 16 2.32 13.31 -9.42
N PRO A 17 2.13 14.57 -9.00
CA PRO A 17 2.37 14.97 -7.61
C PRO A 17 1.46 14.20 -6.64
N ALA A 18 2.03 13.62 -5.58
CA ALA A 18 1.28 12.79 -4.62
C ALA A 18 0.16 13.56 -3.86
N THR A 19 0.15 14.89 -3.91
CA THR A 19 -0.87 15.76 -3.32
C THR A 19 -2.09 15.97 -4.23
N THR A 20 -2.07 15.45 -5.46
CA THR A 20 -3.19 15.50 -6.40
C THR A 20 -3.59 14.10 -6.84
N ILE A 21 -4.73 13.97 -7.53
CA ILE A 21 -5.17 12.69 -8.07
C ILE A 21 -4.56 12.38 -9.45
N GLY A 22 -3.79 13.31 -10.00
CA GLY A 22 -3.16 13.20 -11.31
C GLY A 22 -4.10 13.48 -12.49
N LYS A 23 -3.50 13.94 -13.59
CA LYS A 23 -4.25 14.36 -14.80
C LYS A 23 -5.14 13.25 -15.38
N PHE A 24 -4.67 12.00 -15.31
CA PHE A 24 -5.45 10.86 -15.82
C PHE A 24 -6.80 10.75 -15.10
N MET A 25 -6.77 10.74 -13.76
CA MET A 25 -7.97 10.62 -12.94
C MET A 25 -8.86 11.85 -13.08
N GLU A 26 -8.29 13.06 -13.06
CA GLU A 26 -9.05 14.32 -13.22
C GLU A 26 -9.86 14.32 -14.52
N GLN A 27 -9.23 13.97 -15.64
CA GLN A 27 -9.88 13.97 -16.95
C GLN A 27 -10.96 12.89 -17.05
N HIS A 28 -10.72 11.69 -16.52
CA HIS A 28 -11.71 10.62 -16.55
C HIS A 28 -12.90 10.92 -15.65
N ILE A 29 -12.66 11.44 -14.45
CA ILE A 29 -13.74 11.83 -13.53
C ILE A 29 -14.57 12.96 -14.14
N SER A 30 -13.92 13.96 -14.75
CA SER A 30 -14.63 15.07 -15.40
C SER A 30 -15.47 14.61 -16.60
N ARG A 31 -14.98 13.63 -17.37
CA ARG A 31 -15.65 13.17 -18.59
C ARG A 31 -16.71 12.10 -18.36
N TYR A 32 -16.46 11.17 -17.44
CA TYR A 32 -17.26 9.96 -17.25
C TYR A 32 -17.93 9.88 -15.87
N GLY A 33 -17.61 10.80 -14.97
CA GLY A 33 -18.06 10.78 -13.59
C GLY A 33 -17.14 9.98 -12.67
N LYS A 34 -17.47 9.96 -11.37
CA LYS A 34 -16.65 9.33 -10.32
C LYS A 34 -16.54 7.81 -10.46
N ILE A 35 -17.39 7.18 -11.26
CA ILE A 35 -17.37 5.73 -11.51
C ILE A 35 -17.34 5.54 -13.02
N TYR A 36 -16.29 4.91 -13.53
CA TYR A 36 -16.12 4.72 -14.97
C TYR A 36 -15.46 3.38 -15.30
N LYS A 37 -15.65 2.93 -16.54
CA LYS A 37 -15.04 1.71 -17.07
C LYS A 37 -13.74 2.05 -17.79
N SER A 38 -12.73 1.21 -17.64
CA SER A 38 -11.45 1.30 -18.33
C SER A 38 -10.90 -0.11 -18.59
N HIS A 39 -9.72 -0.19 -19.18
CA HIS A 39 -8.96 -1.42 -19.32
C HIS A 39 -7.57 -1.17 -18.73
N LEU A 40 -7.31 -1.73 -17.56
CA LEU A 40 -6.11 -1.50 -16.77
C LEU A 40 -5.46 -2.84 -16.43
N PHE A 41 -4.14 -2.90 -16.49
CA PHE A 41 -3.35 -4.11 -16.18
C PHE A 41 -3.74 -5.34 -17.01
N GLY A 42 -4.24 -5.13 -18.23
CA GLY A 42 -4.67 -6.20 -19.15
C GLY A 42 -6.07 -6.74 -18.88
N GLU A 43 -6.82 -6.16 -17.94
CA GLU A 43 -8.16 -6.62 -17.57
C GLU A 43 -9.22 -5.51 -17.69
N PRO A 44 -10.48 -5.82 -18.07
CA PRO A 44 -11.58 -4.87 -17.98
C PRO A 44 -11.79 -4.42 -16.53
N THR A 45 -11.67 -3.12 -16.25
CA THR A 45 -11.65 -2.59 -14.88
C THR A 45 -12.72 -1.51 -14.67
N ILE A 46 -13.38 -1.54 -13.51
CA ILE A 46 -14.21 -0.43 -13.03
C ILE A 46 -13.37 0.40 -12.06
N VAL A 47 -13.20 1.68 -12.35
CA VAL A 47 -12.49 2.62 -11.47
C VAL A 47 -13.52 3.42 -10.68
N SER A 48 -13.34 3.49 -9.35
CA SER A 48 -14.20 4.23 -8.45
C SER A 48 -13.41 5.29 -7.67
N ALA A 49 -13.76 6.55 -7.93
CA ALA A 49 -13.41 7.72 -7.13
C ALA A 49 -14.60 8.17 -6.23
N ASP A 50 -15.64 7.34 -6.11
CA ASP A 50 -16.77 7.59 -5.24
C ASP A 50 -16.54 7.01 -3.84
N ALA A 51 -16.59 7.86 -2.80
CA ALA A 51 -16.31 7.44 -1.43
C ALA A 51 -17.34 6.44 -0.88
N GLY A 52 -18.60 6.55 -1.31
CA GLY A 52 -19.67 5.63 -0.88
C GLY A 52 -19.46 4.23 -1.44
N LEU A 53 -19.18 4.14 -2.75
CA LEU A 53 -18.85 2.87 -3.39
C LEU A 53 -17.55 2.28 -2.84
N ASN A 54 -16.52 3.09 -2.62
CA ASN A 54 -15.25 2.60 -2.06
C ASN A 54 -15.45 2.03 -0.64
N ARG A 55 -16.25 2.68 0.19
CA ARG A 55 -16.62 2.14 1.52
C ARG A 55 -17.39 0.83 1.39
N PHE A 56 -18.35 0.75 0.46
CA PHE A 56 -19.11 -0.47 0.22
C PHE A 56 -18.22 -1.63 -0.22
N ILE A 57 -17.28 -1.41 -1.14
CA ILE A 57 -16.31 -2.41 -1.60
C ILE A 57 -15.50 -2.92 -0.40
N LEU A 58 -14.86 -2.02 0.36
CA LEU A 58 -14.00 -2.37 1.49
C LEU A 58 -14.75 -3.09 2.63
N GLN A 59 -16.03 -2.79 2.86
CA GLN A 59 -16.84 -3.45 3.87
C GLN A 59 -17.36 -4.83 3.43
N ASN A 60 -17.33 -5.13 2.13
CA ASN A 60 -17.83 -6.38 1.56
C ASN A 60 -16.71 -7.28 1.00
N GLU A 61 -15.47 -7.02 1.42
CA GLU A 61 -14.31 -7.85 1.13
C GLU A 61 -14.52 -9.29 1.62
N GLY A 62 -14.26 -10.28 0.75
CA GLY A 62 -14.50 -11.70 0.99
C GLY A 62 -15.95 -12.15 0.82
N ARG A 63 -16.88 -11.25 0.42
CA ARG A 63 -18.29 -11.59 0.15
C ARG A 63 -18.74 -11.20 -1.25
N LEU A 64 -18.60 -9.92 -1.60
CA LEU A 64 -18.98 -9.40 -2.92
C LEU A 64 -17.76 -8.99 -3.75
N PHE A 65 -16.65 -8.69 -3.07
CA PHE A 65 -15.38 -8.29 -3.66
C PHE A 65 -14.26 -9.09 -3.04
N GLU A 66 -13.17 -9.23 -3.77
CA GLU A 66 -11.95 -9.90 -3.32
C GLU A 66 -10.73 -9.12 -3.81
N CYS A 67 -9.68 -9.06 -2.98
CA CYS A 67 -8.38 -8.53 -3.33
C CYS A 67 -7.80 -9.26 -4.54
N SER A 68 -7.77 -8.57 -5.68
CA SER A 68 -7.16 -9.08 -6.92
C SER A 68 -6.06 -8.13 -7.38
N TYR A 69 -4.84 -8.43 -6.95
CA TYR A 69 -3.65 -7.70 -7.34
C TYR A 69 -2.98 -8.32 -8.58
N PRO A 70 -2.28 -7.53 -9.42
CA PRO A 70 -1.46 -8.07 -10.49
C PRO A 70 -0.48 -9.13 -9.98
N ARG A 71 -0.25 -10.18 -10.79
CA ARG A 71 0.58 -11.35 -10.42
C ARG A 71 1.99 -10.99 -9.92
N SER A 72 2.53 -9.86 -10.36
CA SER A 72 3.82 -9.35 -9.90
C SER A 72 3.88 -9.14 -8.39
N ILE A 73 2.79 -8.70 -7.75
CA ILE A 73 2.72 -8.48 -6.31
C ILE A 73 2.86 -9.79 -5.55
N GLY A 74 2.18 -10.85 -5.98
CA GLY A 74 2.33 -12.18 -5.38
C GLY A 74 3.70 -12.81 -5.64
N GLY A 75 4.33 -12.51 -6.77
CA GLY A 75 5.70 -12.95 -7.06
C GLY A 75 6.75 -12.31 -6.15
N ILE A 76 6.58 -11.03 -5.79
CA ILE A 76 7.54 -10.28 -4.96
C ILE A 76 7.32 -10.53 -3.47
N LEU A 77 6.07 -10.44 -3.00
CA LEU A 77 5.75 -10.57 -1.57
C LEU A 77 5.58 -12.03 -1.12
N GLY A 78 5.49 -12.95 -2.08
CA GLY A 78 5.21 -14.35 -1.82
C GLY A 78 3.70 -14.64 -1.72
N LYS A 79 3.36 -15.88 -2.08
CA LYS A 79 1.98 -16.40 -2.12
C LYS A 79 1.26 -16.45 -0.75
N TRP A 80 2.01 -16.35 0.34
CA TRP A 80 1.50 -16.34 1.71
C TRP A 80 1.43 -14.94 2.33
N SER A 81 1.64 -13.89 1.54
CA SER A 81 1.51 -12.52 2.02
C SER A 81 0.04 -12.14 2.23
N MET A 82 -0.21 -11.24 3.19
CA MET A 82 -1.56 -10.78 3.52
C MET A 82 -2.26 -10.08 2.33
N LEU A 83 -1.52 -9.59 1.33
CA LEU A 83 -2.08 -8.98 0.11
C LEU A 83 -2.53 -10.03 -0.93
N VAL A 84 -2.14 -11.29 -0.76
CA VAL A 84 -2.46 -12.40 -1.69
C VAL A 84 -3.43 -13.39 -1.06
N LEU A 85 -3.38 -13.57 0.27
CA LEU A 85 -4.29 -14.47 0.96
C LEU A 85 -5.72 -13.92 0.96
N VAL A 86 -6.68 -14.85 0.87
CA VAL A 86 -8.13 -14.58 0.94
C VAL A 86 -8.80 -15.54 1.94
N GLY A 87 -10.01 -15.21 2.38
CA GLY A 87 -10.80 -16.08 3.28
C GLY A 87 -10.18 -16.30 4.66
N GLU A 88 -10.25 -17.53 5.17
CA GLU A 88 -9.80 -17.87 6.53
C GLU A 88 -8.30 -17.67 6.74
N MET A 89 -7.46 -18.02 5.77
CA MET A 89 -6.01 -17.83 5.88
C MET A 89 -5.62 -16.36 6.02
N HIS A 90 -6.30 -15.46 5.30
CA HIS A 90 -6.13 -14.02 5.48
C HIS A 90 -6.57 -13.57 6.88
N ARG A 91 -7.70 -14.10 7.37
CA ARG A 91 -8.20 -13.80 8.71
C ARG A 91 -7.19 -14.20 9.79
N ASP A 92 -6.63 -15.40 9.70
CA ASP A 92 -5.66 -15.90 10.66
C ASP A 92 -4.37 -15.07 10.66
N MET A 93 -3.82 -14.79 9.48
CA MET A 93 -2.64 -13.94 9.34
C MET A 93 -2.88 -12.52 9.87
N ARG A 94 -4.07 -11.97 9.64
CA ARG A 94 -4.49 -10.67 10.17
C ARG A 94 -4.59 -10.70 11.69
N ILE A 95 -5.17 -11.74 12.29
CA ILE A 95 -5.26 -11.89 13.74
C ILE A 95 -3.86 -11.97 14.36
N ILE A 96 -2.97 -12.78 13.79
CA ILE A 96 -1.57 -12.89 14.23
C ILE A 96 -0.90 -11.51 14.20
N SER A 97 -1.07 -10.77 13.10
CA SER A 97 -0.51 -9.42 12.93
C SER A 97 -1.06 -8.43 13.97
N LEU A 98 -2.38 -8.45 14.22
CA LEU A 98 -3.02 -7.59 15.22
C LEU A 98 -2.60 -7.94 16.65
N ASN A 99 -2.43 -9.23 16.96
CA ASN A 99 -1.95 -9.68 18.27
C ASN A 99 -0.49 -9.27 18.50
N PHE A 100 0.34 -9.37 17.46
CA PHE A 100 1.72 -8.88 17.50
C PHE A 100 1.77 -7.38 17.79
N LEU A 101 0.91 -6.60 17.13
CA LEU A 101 0.73 -5.14 17.28
C LEU A 101 -0.25 -4.75 18.39
N SER A 102 -0.54 -5.65 19.33
CA SER A 102 -1.49 -5.38 20.40
C SER A 102 -1.10 -4.16 21.23
N ASN A 103 -2.10 -3.42 21.75
CA ASN A 103 -1.90 -2.16 22.47
C ASN A 103 -0.88 -2.29 23.63
N ALA A 104 -0.90 -3.43 24.32
CA ALA A 104 0.06 -3.75 25.38
C ALA A 104 1.50 -3.80 24.84
N ARG A 105 1.77 -4.58 23.79
CA ARG A 105 3.12 -4.70 23.18
C ARG A 105 3.56 -3.41 22.49
N LEU A 106 2.61 -2.67 21.92
CA LEU A 106 2.85 -1.36 21.31
C LEU A 106 3.41 -0.37 22.33
N LYS A 107 2.79 -0.28 23.51
CA LYS A 107 3.19 0.65 24.56
C LYS A 107 4.48 0.26 25.29
N THR A 108 4.73 -1.03 25.47
CA THR A 108 5.85 -1.48 26.31
C THR A 108 7.13 -1.80 25.53
N HIS A 109 7.00 -2.45 24.37
CA HIS A 109 8.14 -2.95 23.60
C HIS A 109 8.37 -2.12 22.34
N LEU A 110 7.34 -1.96 21.50
CA LEU A 110 7.52 -1.30 20.20
C LEU A 110 7.85 0.18 20.35
N LEU A 111 7.24 0.89 21.30
CA LEU A 111 7.54 2.31 21.54
C LEU A 111 9.01 2.54 21.90
N ARG A 112 9.57 1.70 22.78
CA ARG A 112 10.98 1.78 23.19
C ARG A 112 11.93 1.46 22.05
N GLU A 113 11.60 0.44 21.24
CA GLU A 113 12.41 0.11 20.06
C GLU A 113 12.36 1.21 19.00
N VAL A 114 11.19 1.80 18.75
CA VAL A 114 11.06 2.94 17.82
C VAL A 114 11.88 4.13 18.31
N GLU A 115 11.79 4.49 19.59
CA GLU A 115 12.58 5.57 20.18
C GLU A 115 14.09 5.29 20.05
N LYS A 116 14.54 4.10 20.45
CA LYS A 116 15.94 3.69 20.36
C LYS A 116 16.48 3.80 18.93
N HIS A 117 15.75 3.27 17.94
CA HIS A 117 16.18 3.33 16.53
C HIS A 117 16.16 4.74 15.97
N THR A 118 15.17 5.55 16.36
CA THR A 118 15.10 6.96 15.99
C THR A 118 16.31 7.72 16.52
N LEU A 119 16.64 7.54 17.80
CA LEU A 119 17.81 8.17 18.42
C LEU A 119 19.12 7.71 17.78
N LEU A 120 19.24 6.42 17.42
CA LEU A 120 20.42 5.90 16.72
C LEU A 120 20.63 6.62 15.37
N VAL A 121 19.58 6.74 14.56
CA VAL A 121 19.69 7.43 13.26
C VAL A 121 19.98 8.91 13.45
N LEU A 122 19.25 9.61 14.34
CA LEU A 122 19.46 11.03 14.59
C LEU A 122 20.86 11.32 15.15
N SER A 123 21.40 10.45 16.01
CA SER A 123 22.75 10.62 16.56
C SER A 123 23.86 10.47 15.52
N SER A 124 23.57 9.83 14.38
CA SER A 124 24.51 9.70 13.26
C SER A 124 24.58 10.95 12.39
N TRP A 125 23.67 11.91 12.59
CA TRP A 125 23.65 13.15 11.82
C TRP A 125 24.73 14.10 12.30
N THR A 126 25.45 14.68 11.34
CA THR A 126 26.48 15.69 11.62
C THR A 126 25.94 17.09 11.37
N ASP A 127 26.26 18.03 12.26
CA ASP A 127 25.87 19.43 12.10
C ASP A 127 26.37 20.00 10.76
N ASN A 128 25.52 20.82 10.13
CA ASN A 128 25.77 21.45 8.83
C ASN A 128 26.01 20.48 7.66
N SER A 129 25.63 19.21 7.78
CA SER A 129 25.63 18.27 6.67
C SER A 129 24.28 18.23 5.94
N VAL A 130 24.32 18.13 4.61
CA VAL A 130 23.12 17.90 3.79
C VAL A 130 22.86 16.40 3.76
N VAL A 131 21.72 15.97 4.30
CA VAL A 131 21.27 14.58 4.31
C VAL A 131 20.04 14.39 3.42
N CYS A 132 19.92 13.20 2.81
CA CYS A 132 18.70 12.80 2.12
C CYS A 132 17.68 12.27 3.15
N ALA A 133 16.70 13.10 3.53
CA ALA A 133 15.72 12.72 4.55
C ALA A 133 14.93 11.44 4.21
N GLN A 134 14.71 11.15 2.92
CA GLN A 134 14.05 9.91 2.49
C GLN A 134 14.89 8.68 2.83
N ASP A 135 16.21 8.75 2.67
CA ASP A 135 17.11 7.63 2.96
C ASP A 135 17.27 7.45 4.47
N GLU A 136 17.36 8.54 5.22
CA GLU A 136 17.40 8.51 6.69
C GLU A 136 16.12 7.90 7.29
N ALA A 137 14.93 8.27 6.78
CA ALA A 137 13.67 7.68 7.22
C ALA A 137 13.61 6.16 6.97
N LYS A 138 14.11 5.70 5.83
CA LYS A 138 14.18 4.26 5.51
C LYS A 138 15.17 3.49 6.40
N LYS A 139 16.21 4.14 6.95
CA LYS A 139 17.13 3.49 7.90
C LYS A 139 16.43 3.15 9.21
N VAL A 140 15.60 4.06 9.74
CA VAL A 140 14.80 3.83 10.97
C VAL A 140 13.87 2.64 10.80
N GLU A 141 13.23 2.52 9.63
CA GLU A 141 12.32 1.40 9.32
C GLU A 141 13.06 0.07 9.27
N LYS A 142 14.20 0.01 8.59
CA LYS A 142 15.02 -1.21 8.46
C LYS A 142 15.60 -1.68 9.79
N SER A 143 15.97 -0.76 10.68
CA SER A 143 16.50 -1.13 11.99
C SER A 143 15.42 -1.60 12.97
N THR A 144 14.16 -1.24 12.74
CA THR A 144 13.01 -1.63 13.60
C THR A 144 12.44 -3.01 13.25
N GLN A 145 12.87 -3.64 12.15
CA GLN A 145 12.48 -5.02 11.88
C GLN A 145 13.14 -5.95 12.91
N PRO A 146 12.37 -6.70 13.73
CA PRO A 146 12.97 -7.77 14.49
C PRO A 146 13.59 -8.73 13.49
N THR A 147 14.83 -9.15 13.75
CA THR A 147 15.50 -10.25 13.06
C THR A 147 14.61 -11.49 13.11
N ILE A 148 13.68 -11.62 12.18
CA ILE A 148 12.92 -12.84 11.88
C ILE A 148 13.22 -13.15 10.43
N VAL A 149 14.48 -13.45 10.15
CA VAL A 149 14.89 -14.24 8.99
C VAL A 149 16.13 -15.03 9.38
N ALA A 150 15.89 -16.25 9.87
CA ALA A 150 16.71 -17.44 9.65
C ALA A 150 15.77 -18.65 9.77
#